data_AF-A0A081BSB7-F1
#
_entry.id   AF-A0A081BSB7-F1
#
_cell.length_a   1.000
_cell.length_b   1.000
_cell.length_c   1.000
_cell.angle_alpha   90.00
_cell.angle_beta   90.00
_cell.angle_gamma   90.00
#
_symmetry.space_group_name_H-M   'P 1'
#
loop_
_entity.id
_entity.type
_entity.pdbx_description
1 polymer ?
#
loop_
_entity_poly.entity_id
_entity_poly.type
_entity_poly.pdbx_seq_one_letter_code
_entity_poly.pdbx_strand_id
1 'polypeptide(L)'
;MNMATYFLKLRSNVVLSGDVKLAERDAKSLFATVLIVEHPEDVQTAIGLPLHYVALNCRVEPPIGFLAHTTVHSLQNLVLYLNFIQEIWTEKGNVNVENFGNWCHIVQDSGKEFICALPVIACGELLSQSAISSPKPADVSMLTAFLSGDDSIRRSSIKAPTSGGTSTPHVHALHKYKAKFFPRLIRSLLVTQLDSLPKNALGKITLLDPFAGSGTALIEAALLGIDAVGVDIDKLSCAITQAKIDALTIGAEEVTQAVNNVGKLLTEHLPEQSCYKFPRKISQKFERWGTPEEQQFYEATITKWKNSIEHLPHETTRRLLGICLSDALTRKFVIRMLGTGVGRFRKHRLTPCSWRISRR
;
A
#
# COMPACT_ATOMS: atom_id res chain seq x y z
N MET A 1 1.01 3.94 38.69
CA MET A 1 1.06 4.57 37.35
C MET A 1 -0.30 4.37 36.71
N ASN A 2 -0.99 5.44 36.30
CA ASN A 2 -2.18 5.29 35.47
C ASN A 2 -1.74 4.62 34.17
N MET A 3 -2.31 3.46 33.85
CA MET A 3 -2.00 2.77 32.60
C MET A 3 -2.61 3.58 31.45
N ALA A 4 -1.84 3.77 30.38
CA ALA A 4 -2.31 4.51 29.22
C ALA A 4 -3.58 3.85 28.64
N THR A 5 -4.63 4.65 28.47
CA THR A 5 -5.84 4.25 27.75
C THR A 5 -5.79 4.79 26.33
N TYR A 6 -6.20 3.96 25.39
CA TYR A 6 -6.23 4.28 23.97
C TYR A 6 -7.65 4.15 23.44
N PHE A 7 -8.07 5.13 22.64
CA PHE A 7 -9.24 4.97 21.77
C PHE A 7 -8.75 4.66 20.36
N LEU A 8 -9.05 3.44 19.91
CA LEU A 8 -8.75 2.93 18.59
C LEU A 8 -9.96 3.17 17.69
N LYS A 9 -10.01 4.33 17.02
CA LYS A 9 -11.14 4.71 16.15
C LYS A 9 -11.16 3.84 14.91
N LEU A 10 -12.23 3.08 14.68
CA LEU A 10 -12.33 2.15 13.56
C LEU A 10 -12.62 2.90 12.25
N ARG A 11 -11.95 2.51 11.15
CA ARG A 11 -12.16 3.14 9.84
C ARG A 11 -13.59 3.00 9.32
N SER A 12 -14.07 4.05 8.67
CA SER A 12 -15.44 4.13 8.11
C SER A 12 -15.71 3.15 6.96
N ASN A 13 -14.69 2.64 6.29
CA ASN A 13 -14.83 1.65 5.22
C ASN A 13 -14.72 0.20 5.68
N VAL A 14 -14.63 -0.06 6.99
CA VAL A 14 -14.65 -1.42 7.57
C VAL A 14 -16.10 -1.87 7.75
N VAL A 15 -16.79 -2.13 6.64
CA VAL A 15 -18.24 -2.40 6.62
C VAL A 15 -18.55 -3.88 6.84
N LEU A 16 -17.65 -4.79 6.47
CA LEU A 16 -17.88 -6.22 6.61
C LEU A 16 -17.76 -6.64 8.08
N SER A 17 -18.75 -7.39 8.58
CA SER A 17 -18.74 -7.92 9.96
C SER A 17 -17.51 -8.79 10.24
N GLY A 18 -17.00 -9.51 9.23
CA GLY A 18 -15.75 -10.25 9.33
C GLY A 18 -14.52 -9.36 9.55
N ASP A 19 -14.46 -8.20 8.89
CA ASP A 19 -13.35 -7.25 9.07
C ASP A 19 -13.41 -6.56 10.43
N VAL A 20 -14.61 -6.27 10.95
CA VAL A 20 -14.79 -5.76 12.33
C VAL A 20 -14.27 -6.77 13.36
N LYS A 21 -14.57 -8.06 13.18
CA LYS A 21 -14.04 -9.13 14.04
C LYS A 21 -12.52 -9.26 13.94
N LEU A 22 -11.95 -9.09 12.75
CA LEU A 22 -10.49 -9.06 12.58
C LEU A 22 -9.88 -7.83 13.29
N ALA A 23 -10.52 -6.66 13.19
CA ALA A 23 -10.08 -5.45 13.91
C ALA A 23 -10.07 -5.64 15.43
N GLU A 24 -11.13 -6.24 15.98
CA GLU A 24 -11.22 -6.56 17.39
C GLU A 24 -10.12 -7.57 17.81
N ARG A 25 -9.88 -8.59 16.99
CA ARG A 25 -8.84 -9.59 17.22
C ARG A 25 -7.45 -8.95 17.21
N ASP A 26 -7.16 -8.05 16.28
CA ASP A 26 -5.90 -7.31 16.24
C ASP A 26 -5.70 -6.51 17.53
N ALA A 27 -6.72 -5.75 17.95
CA ALA A 27 -6.67 -5.00 19.20
C ALA A 27 -6.43 -5.92 20.42
N LYS A 28 -7.17 -7.03 20.54
CA LYS A 28 -7.02 -7.98 21.65
C LYS A 28 -5.67 -8.67 21.69
N SER A 29 -4.97 -8.76 20.56
CA SER A 29 -3.60 -9.31 20.53
C SER A 29 -2.54 -8.30 20.98
N LEU A 30 -2.82 -7.00 20.87
CA LEU A 30 -1.87 -5.93 21.17
C LEU A 30 -2.07 -5.29 22.55
N PHE A 31 -3.24 -5.49 23.16
CA PHE A 31 -3.64 -4.88 24.42
C PHE A 31 -4.20 -5.92 25.38
N ALA A 32 -3.97 -5.73 26.69
CA ALA A 32 -4.44 -6.66 27.71
C ALA A 32 -5.98 -6.64 27.85
N THR A 33 -6.57 -5.43 27.75
CA THR A 33 -8.02 -5.25 27.85
C THR A 33 -8.52 -4.43 26.67
N VAL A 34 -9.57 -4.92 25.99
CA VAL A 34 -10.22 -4.24 24.87
C VAL A 34 -11.73 -4.28 25.06
N LEU A 35 -12.35 -3.11 25.05
CA LEU A 35 -13.80 -2.92 25.14
C LEU A 35 -14.30 -2.35 23.82
N ILE A 36 -15.42 -2.87 23.34
CA ILE A 36 -16.10 -2.36 22.15
C ILE A 36 -16.75 -1.02 22.50
N VAL A 37 -16.59 -0.04 21.61
CA VAL A 37 -17.23 1.28 21.75
C VAL A 37 -18.33 1.38 20.72
N GLU A 38 -19.57 1.57 21.18
CA GLU A 38 -20.72 1.80 20.31
C GLU A 38 -21.02 3.28 20.16
N HIS A 39 -20.79 4.07 21.22
CA HIS A 39 -21.18 5.48 21.28
C HIS A 39 -19.98 6.40 21.63
N PRO A 40 -19.88 7.60 21.01
CA PRO A 40 -18.81 8.55 21.30
C PRO A 40 -18.67 8.95 22.78
N GLU A 41 -19.79 8.98 23.52
CA GLU A 41 -19.89 9.34 24.94
C GLU A 41 -19.08 8.39 25.84
N ASP A 42 -18.96 7.12 25.45
CA ASP A 42 -18.17 6.13 26.19
C ASP A 42 -16.68 6.50 26.17
N VAL A 43 -16.20 7.08 25.07
CA VAL A 43 -14.81 7.52 24.90
C VAL A 43 -14.54 8.75 25.76
N GLN A 44 -15.43 9.74 25.74
CA GLN A 44 -15.27 10.94 26.58
C GLN A 44 -15.22 10.56 28.06
N THR A 45 -16.05 9.62 28.49
CA THR A 45 -16.06 9.13 29.88
C THR A 45 -14.76 8.41 30.24
N ALA A 46 -14.21 7.60 29.34
CA ALA A 46 -13.03 6.78 29.61
C ALA A 46 -11.69 7.53 29.51
N ILE A 47 -11.54 8.45 28.54
CA ILE A 47 -10.26 9.16 28.29
C ILE A 47 -10.36 10.68 28.41
N GLY A 48 -11.55 11.26 28.58
CA GLY A 48 -11.75 12.71 28.63
C GLY A 48 -11.60 13.42 27.29
N LEU A 49 -11.52 12.69 26.17
CA LEU A 49 -11.44 13.26 24.83
C LEU A 49 -12.78 13.91 24.46
N PRO A 50 -12.83 15.21 24.13
CA PRO A 50 -14.06 15.89 23.78
C PRO A 50 -14.84 15.23 22.63
N LEU A 51 -16.17 15.24 22.74
CA LEU A 51 -17.08 14.57 21.78
C LEU A 51 -16.87 15.00 20.34
N HIS A 52 -16.52 16.26 20.07
CA HIS A 52 -16.32 16.73 18.70
C HIS A 52 -15.13 16.03 18.02
N TYR A 53 -14.07 15.70 18.74
CA TYR A 53 -12.95 14.92 18.19
C TYR A 53 -13.31 13.44 18.00
N VAL A 54 -14.08 12.86 18.93
CA VAL A 54 -14.52 11.47 18.83
C VAL A 54 -15.46 11.29 17.63
N ALA A 55 -16.44 12.17 17.49
CA ALA A 55 -17.46 12.14 16.43
C ALA A 55 -16.92 12.56 15.05
N LEU A 56 -15.83 13.35 15.00
CA LEU A 56 -15.23 13.77 13.75
C LEU A 56 -14.74 12.58 12.91
N ASN A 57 -15.21 12.52 11.66
CA ASN A 57 -14.89 11.46 10.70
C ASN A 57 -15.14 10.04 11.24
N CYS A 58 -16.06 9.92 12.20
CA CYS A 58 -16.43 8.64 12.80
C CYS A 58 -17.30 7.85 11.82
N ARG A 59 -17.18 6.52 11.88
CA ARG A 59 -18.10 5.63 11.16
C ARG A 59 -19.52 5.74 11.73
N VAL A 60 -20.50 5.56 10.86
CA VAL A 60 -21.94 5.72 11.18
C VAL A 60 -22.48 4.51 11.95
N GLU A 61 -22.09 3.30 11.55
CA GLU A 61 -22.58 2.07 12.16
C GLU A 61 -21.65 1.61 13.30
N PRO A 62 -22.19 1.19 14.46
CA PRO A 62 -21.38 0.61 15.51
C PRO A 62 -20.75 -0.73 15.08
N PRO A 63 -19.64 -1.13 15.69
CA PRO A 63 -18.89 -0.38 16.69
C PRO A 63 -18.08 0.76 16.06
N ILE A 64 -17.95 1.89 16.75
CA ILE A 64 -17.15 3.04 16.28
C ILE A 64 -15.65 2.85 16.49
N GLY A 65 -15.27 1.92 17.36
CA GLY A 65 -13.88 1.66 17.73
C GLY A 65 -13.76 0.79 18.95
N PHE A 66 -12.59 0.86 19.58
CA PHE A 66 -12.27 0.11 20.79
C PHE A 66 -11.59 0.99 21.82
N LEU A 67 -11.96 0.81 23.09
CA LEU A 67 -11.19 1.32 24.23
C LEU A 67 -10.21 0.22 24.65
N ALA A 68 -8.93 0.51 24.53
CA ALA A 68 -7.87 -0.45 24.76
C ALA A 68 -6.95 0.04 25.89
N HIS A 69 -6.60 -0.86 26.80
CA HIS A 69 -5.82 -0.55 27.99
C HIS A 69 -4.63 -1.50 28.10
N THR A 70 -3.50 -0.94 28.51
CA THR A 70 -2.25 -1.69 28.78
C THR A 70 -1.70 -2.39 27.55
N THR A 71 -0.54 -1.94 27.09
CA THR A 71 0.21 -2.58 26.02
C THR A 71 1.69 -2.58 26.34
N VAL A 72 2.40 -3.61 25.87
CA VAL A 72 3.87 -3.66 25.89
C VAL A 72 4.47 -2.96 24.66
N HIS A 73 3.63 -2.58 23.70
CA HIS A 73 4.04 -1.99 22.42
C HIS A 73 4.07 -0.47 22.51
N SER A 74 5.10 0.15 21.93
CA SER A 74 5.15 1.61 21.80
C SER A 74 4.08 2.13 20.85
N LEU A 75 3.74 3.42 20.92
CA LEU A 75 2.81 4.01 19.97
C LEU A 75 3.33 3.90 18.52
N GLN A 76 4.65 3.95 18.28
CA GLN A 76 5.25 3.76 16.96
C GLN A 76 4.93 2.36 16.42
N ASN A 77 5.06 1.33 17.27
CA ASN A 77 4.70 -0.04 16.93
C ASN A 77 3.20 -0.16 16.63
N LEU A 78 2.34 0.48 17.43
CA LEU A 78 0.89 0.46 17.18
C LEU A 78 0.50 1.10 15.84
N VAL A 79 1.14 2.22 15.47
CA VAL A 79 0.97 2.87 14.15
C VAL A 79 1.32 1.94 13.00
N LEU A 80 2.32 1.08 13.18
CA LEU A 80 2.63 0.03 12.23
C LEU A 80 1.57 -1.07 12.32
N TYR A 81 1.36 -1.69 13.47
CA TYR A 81 0.64 -2.96 13.60
C TYR A 81 -0.86 -2.86 13.31
N LEU A 82 -1.51 -1.79 13.77
CA LEU A 82 -2.97 -1.69 13.68
C LEU A 82 -3.43 -1.54 12.23
N ASN A 83 -4.11 -2.59 11.78
CA ASN A 83 -4.50 -2.73 10.38
C ASN A 83 -5.80 -1.97 10.05
N PHE A 84 -6.80 -2.01 10.93
CA PHE A 84 -8.16 -1.51 10.65
C PHE A 84 -8.46 -0.13 11.24
N ILE A 85 -7.59 0.37 12.10
CA ILE A 85 -7.78 1.60 12.86
C ILE A 85 -7.48 2.82 11.99
N GLN A 86 -8.32 3.85 12.10
CA GLN A 86 -8.20 5.12 11.40
C GLN A 86 -7.24 6.07 12.14
N GLU A 87 -7.47 6.18 13.45
CA GLU A 87 -6.77 7.07 14.36
C GLU A 87 -6.60 6.35 15.70
N ILE A 88 -5.44 6.54 16.31
CA ILE A 88 -5.16 6.12 17.68
C ILE A 88 -5.16 7.38 18.54
N TRP A 89 -6.06 7.45 19.51
CA TRP A 89 -6.17 8.57 20.45
C TRP A 89 -5.70 8.16 21.83
N THR A 90 -4.91 9.01 22.49
CA THR A 90 -4.50 8.82 23.90
C THR A 90 -4.09 10.15 24.52
N GLU A 91 -4.07 10.23 25.84
CA GLU A 91 -3.56 11.41 26.55
C GLU A 91 -2.03 11.42 26.56
N LYS A 92 -1.42 12.56 26.19
CA LYS A 92 0.03 12.71 25.98
C LYS A 92 0.86 12.39 27.22
N GLY A 93 0.35 12.73 28.41
CA GLY A 93 1.04 12.45 29.67
C GLY A 93 1.38 10.97 29.88
N ASN A 94 0.74 10.07 29.14
CA ASN A 94 0.92 8.62 29.26
C ASN A 94 1.83 8.00 28.18
N VAL A 95 2.34 8.79 27.20
CA VAL A 95 3.09 8.25 26.05
C VAL A 95 4.23 9.18 25.61
N ASN A 96 5.42 8.61 25.42
CA ASN A 96 6.53 9.34 24.80
C ASN A 96 6.35 9.44 23.28
N VAL A 97 6.30 10.68 22.76
CA VAL A 97 6.18 11.04 21.34
C VAL A 97 7.45 11.67 20.77
N GLU A 98 8.57 11.60 21.46
CA GLU A 98 9.85 12.01 20.87
C GLU A 98 10.11 11.20 19.59
N ASN A 99 10.46 11.90 18.51
CA ASN A 99 10.73 11.34 17.19
C ASN A 99 9.53 10.66 16.49
N PHE A 100 8.30 10.95 16.91
CA PHE A 100 7.09 10.42 16.26
C PHE A 100 6.87 10.97 14.84
N GLY A 101 7.57 12.04 14.49
CA GLY A 101 7.61 12.62 13.15
C GLY A 101 6.25 13.08 12.66
N ASN A 102 5.90 12.71 11.42
CA ASN A 102 4.68 13.16 10.75
C ASN A 102 3.45 12.30 11.06
N TRP A 103 3.57 11.31 11.95
CA TRP A 103 2.55 10.29 12.21
C TRP A 103 1.63 10.59 13.38
N CYS A 104 1.82 11.72 14.07
CA CYS A 104 0.90 12.18 15.10
C CYS A 104 0.69 13.70 15.05
N HIS A 105 -0.43 14.14 15.61
CA HIS A 105 -0.73 15.53 15.90
C HIS A 105 -1.13 15.66 17.37
N ILE A 106 -0.65 16.72 18.03
CA ILE A 106 -0.95 16.99 19.44
C ILE A 106 -2.06 18.04 19.48
N VAL A 107 -3.12 17.73 20.21
CA VAL A 107 -4.27 18.61 20.40
C VAL A 107 -4.30 19.04 21.86
N GLN A 108 -4.46 20.34 22.11
CA GLN A 108 -4.68 20.87 23.45
C GLN A 108 -6.14 21.29 23.60
N ASP A 109 -6.85 20.67 24.54
CA ASP A 109 -8.24 20.98 24.82
C ASP A 109 -8.53 20.75 26.31
N SER A 110 -9.32 21.65 26.92
CA SER A 110 -9.81 21.51 28.30
C SER A 110 -8.68 21.29 29.33
N GLY A 111 -7.52 21.93 29.10
CA GLY A 111 -6.35 21.83 29.98
C GLY A 111 -5.58 20.51 29.88
N LYS A 112 -5.90 19.65 28.91
CA LYS A 112 -5.21 18.39 28.62
C LYS A 112 -4.56 18.41 27.24
N GLU A 113 -3.54 17.58 27.08
CA GLU A 113 -2.91 17.31 25.79
C GLU A 113 -3.24 15.90 25.32
N PHE A 114 -3.81 15.78 24.12
CA PHE A 114 -4.12 14.52 23.47
C PHE A 114 -3.20 14.31 22.27
N ILE A 115 -2.92 13.05 21.97
CA ILE A 115 -2.23 12.62 20.76
C ILE A 115 -3.25 11.96 19.85
N CYS A 116 -3.33 12.41 18.61
CA CYS A 116 -3.97 11.71 17.51
C CYS A 116 -2.87 11.13 16.61
N ALA A 117 -2.72 9.81 16.57
CA ALA A 117 -1.74 9.14 15.72
C ALA A 117 -2.41 8.41 14.55
N LEU A 118 -1.74 8.41 13.40
CA LEU A 118 -2.24 7.89 12.14
C LEU A 118 -1.56 6.56 11.77
N PRO A 119 -2.26 5.42 11.81
CA PRO A 119 -1.72 4.14 11.36
C PRO A 119 -1.28 4.16 9.89
N VAL A 120 -0.19 3.44 9.55
CA VAL A 120 0.40 3.45 8.19
C VAL A 120 -0.58 2.96 7.13
N ILE A 121 -1.37 1.93 7.44
CA ILE A 121 -2.35 1.37 6.50
C ILE A 121 -3.49 2.37 6.24
N ALA A 122 -3.93 3.10 7.28
CA ALA A 122 -4.94 4.15 7.14
C ALA A 122 -4.38 5.31 6.29
N CYS A 123 -3.15 5.74 6.57
CA CYS A 123 -2.48 6.79 5.80
C CYS A 123 -2.43 6.47 4.31
N GLY A 124 -1.90 5.30 3.93
CA GLY A 124 -1.78 4.92 2.52
C GLY A 124 -3.13 4.87 1.79
N GLU A 125 -4.17 4.40 2.48
CA GLU A 125 -5.52 4.32 1.92
C GLU A 125 -6.14 5.72 1.74
N LEU A 126 -6.10 6.57 2.77
CA LEU A 126 -6.69 7.91 2.74
C LEU A 126 -5.96 8.86 1.78
N LEU A 127 -4.63 8.77 1.71
CA LEU A 127 -3.85 9.53 0.73
C LEU A 127 -4.12 9.05 -0.70
N SER A 128 -4.39 7.77 -0.92
CA SER A 128 -4.76 7.28 -2.26
C SER A 128 -6.13 7.78 -2.75
N GLN A 129 -7.03 8.15 -1.83
CA GLN A 129 -8.34 8.73 -2.13
C GLN A 129 -8.28 10.25 -2.33
N SER A 130 -7.31 10.89 -1.65
CA SER A 130 -6.95 12.30 -1.84
C SER A 130 -6.25 12.42 -3.19
N ALA A 131 -6.55 13.42 -4.02
CA ALA A 131 -6.07 13.48 -5.41
C ALA A 131 -4.57 13.84 -5.54
N ILE A 132 -3.74 13.36 -4.62
CA ILE A 132 -2.32 13.64 -4.45
C ILE A 132 -1.53 12.63 -5.30
N SER A 133 -0.85 13.11 -6.34
CA SER A 133 -0.14 12.23 -7.29
C SER A 133 1.21 11.72 -6.78
N SER A 134 1.83 12.43 -5.82
CA SER A 134 3.12 12.07 -5.25
C SER A 134 3.15 12.48 -3.77
N PRO A 135 2.67 11.61 -2.87
CA PRO A 135 2.66 11.89 -1.44
C PRO A 135 4.05 12.21 -0.90
N LYS A 136 4.13 13.23 -0.05
CA LYS A 136 5.32 13.67 0.67
C LYS A 136 5.13 13.48 2.18
N PRO A 137 6.21 13.47 2.98
CA PRO A 137 6.09 13.39 4.43
C PRO A 137 5.17 14.47 5.03
N ALA A 138 5.14 15.67 4.45
CA ALA A 138 4.25 16.76 4.86
C ALA A 138 2.75 16.47 4.63
N ASP A 139 2.40 15.64 3.64
CA ASP A 139 1.01 15.23 3.40
C ASP A 139 0.51 14.29 4.50
N VAL A 140 1.40 13.49 5.10
CA VAL A 140 1.09 12.65 6.26
C VAL A 140 0.77 13.54 7.48
N SER A 141 1.58 14.58 7.72
CA SER A 141 1.33 15.53 8.82
C SER A 141 0.01 16.27 8.61
N MET A 142 -0.26 16.73 7.37
CA MET A 142 -1.48 17.43 7.02
C MET A 142 -2.72 16.54 7.19
N LEU A 143 -2.64 15.26 6.79
CA LEU A 143 -3.72 14.30 6.99
C LEU A 143 -3.98 14.05 8.47
N THR A 144 -2.93 13.88 9.26
CA THR A 144 -3.05 13.63 10.70
C THR A 144 -3.69 14.84 11.41
N ALA A 145 -3.27 16.06 11.08
CA ALA A 145 -3.87 17.30 11.59
C ALA A 145 -5.35 17.46 11.17
N PHE A 146 -5.67 17.14 9.92
CA PHE A 146 -7.06 17.15 9.45
C PHE A 146 -7.94 16.17 10.23
N LEU A 147 -7.46 14.94 10.47
CA LEU A 147 -8.20 13.93 11.23
C LEU A 147 -8.34 14.30 12.71
N SER A 148 -7.40 15.05 13.27
CA SER A 148 -7.49 15.56 14.63
C SER A 148 -8.38 16.80 14.78
N GLY A 149 -9.00 17.29 13.70
CA GLY A 149 -9.90 18.45 13.75
C GLY A 149 -9.20 19.81 13.72
N ASP A 150 -7.98 19.89 13.18
CA ASP A 150 -7.31 21.17 12.95
C ASP A 150 -7.99 21.94 11.79
N ASP A 151 -8.73 22.99 12.14
CA ASP A 151 -9.47 23.84 11.20
C ASP A 151 -8.57 24.64 10.23
N SER A 152 -7.25 24.72 10.50
CA SER A 152 -6.31 25.36 9.58
C SER A 152 -6.11 24.55 8.29
N ILE A 153 -6.46 23.26 8.30
CA ILE A 153 -6.27 22.37 7.16
C ILE A 153 -7.42 22.49 6.17
N ARG A 154 -7.09 22.88 4.93
CA ARG A 154 -8.08 23.03 3.86
C ARG A 154 -8.58 21.67 3.37
N ARG A 155 -9.89 21.41 3.51
CA ARG A 155 -10.55 20.16 3.04
C ARG A 155 -10.47 19.89 1.54
N SER A 156 -10.05 20.85 0.71
CA SER A 156 -9.89 20.65 -0.73
C SER A 156 -8.64 19.85 -1.10
N SER A 157 -7.62 19.79 -0.23
CA SER A 157 -6.40 19.01 -0.47
C SER A 157 -6.51 17.56 0.01
N ILE A 158 -7.27 17.32 1.09
CA ILE A 158 -7.41 16.01 1.75
C ILE A 158 -8.88 15.68 1.93
N LYS A 159 -9.25 14.43 1.60
CA LYS A 159 -10.63 13.96 1.73
C LYS A 159 -10.88 13.30 3.08
N ALA A 160 -12.09 13.48 3.58
CA ALA A 160 -12.60 12.69 4.69
C ALA A 160 -12.62 11.18 4.36
N PRO A 161 -12.40 10.30 5.35
CA PRO A 161 -12.55 8.85 5.19
C PRO A 161 -13.92 8.49 4.62
N THR A 162 -13.96 7.95 3.41
CA THR A 162 -15.22 7.50 2.80
C THR A 162 -15.42 6.00 3.00
N SER A 163 -16.67 5.55 3.09
CA SER A 163 -17.03 4.13 3.20
C SER A 163 -16.74 3.32 1.93
N GLY A 164 -16.32 3.97 0.83
CA GLY A 164 -16.00 3.34 -0.45
C GLY A 164 -14.50 3.08 -0.63
N GLY A 165 -14.16 1.86 -1.00
CA GLY A 165 -12.80 1.49 -1.43
C GLY A 165 -12.03 0.73 -0.35
N THR A 166 -11.99 -0.60 -0.49
CA THR A 166 -11.12 -1.51 0.28
C THR A 166 -9.78 -1.72 -0.41
N SER A 167 -9.38 -0.80 -1.30
CA SER A 167 -8.20 -1.00 -2.12
C SER A 167 -6.98 -1.16 -1.20
N THR A 168 -6.25 -2.24 -1.44
CA THR A 168 -4.91 -2.47 -0.90
C THR A 168 -3.89 -2.10 -1.99
N PRO A 169 -3.80 -0.81 -2.38
CA PRO A 169 -2.98 -0.40 -3.52
C PRO A 169 -1.50 -0.71 -3.28
N HIS A 170 -1.07 -0.74 -2.01
CA HIS A 170 0.31 -0.96 -1.61
C HIS A 170 0.87 -2.33 -1.99
N VAL A 171 0.03 -3.34 -2.26
CA VAL A 171 0.48 -4.69 -2.62
C VAL A 171 0.16 -5.07 -4.08
N HIS A 172 -0.90 -4.52 -4.66
CA HIS A 172 -1.53 -5.14 -5.86
C HIS A 172 -1.55 -4.29 -7.13
N ALA A 173 -0.92 -3.11 -7.13
CA ALA A 173 -0.98 -2.19 -8.27
C ALA A 173 0.02 -2.50 -9.40
N LEU A 174 1.10 -3.25 -9.12
CA LEU A 174 2.26 -3.32 -10.03
C LEU A 174 2.09 -4.30 -11.21
N HIS A 175 1.59 -5.51 -10.94
CA HIS A 175 1.37 -6.54 -11.95
C HIS A 175 0.12 -7.34 -11.60
N LYS A 176 -0.74 -7.61 -12.59
CA LYS A 176 -1.92 -8.45 -12.34
C LYS A 176 -1.49 -9.87 -12.00
N TYR A 177 -1.87 -10.36 -10.82
CA TYR A 177 -1.69 -11.74 -10.39
C TYR A 177 -3.04 -12.35 -10.03
N LYS A 178 -3.29 -13.59 -10.48
CA LYS A 178 -4.51 -14.34 -10.14
C LYS A 178 -4.32 -15.04 -8.79
N ALA A 179 -5.40 -15.30 -8.06
CA ALA A 179 -5.36 -15.98 -6.75
C ALA A 179 -4.43 -15.30 -5.72
N LYS A 180 -4.81 -14.07 -5.32
CA LYS A 180 -4.08 -13.26 -4.34
C LYS A 180 -4.83 -13.23 -3.01
N PHE A 181 -4.10 -13.28 -1.89
CA PHE A 181 -4.68 -13.05 -0.57
C PHE A 181 -5.04 -11.59 -0.35
N PHE A 182 -5.97 -11.34 0.55
CA PHE A 182 -6.27 -10.01 1.07
C PHE A 182 -5.14 -9.59 2.02
N PRO A 183 -4.38 -8.52 1.74
CA PRO A 183 -3.25 -8.11 2.59
C PRO A 183 -3.64 -7.88 4.06
N ARG A 184 -4.85 -7.33 4.28
CA ARG A 184 -5.41 -7.12 5.62
C ARG A 184 -5.49 -8.43 6.44
N LEU A 185 -5.84 -9.55 5.82
CA LEU A 185 -5.88 -10.85 6.51
C LEU A 185 -4.49 -11.30 6.94
N ILE A 186 -3.51 -11.20 6.03
CA ILE A 186 -2.14 -11.62 6.32
C ILE A 186 -1.52 -10.75 7.43
N ARG A 187 -1.73 -9.43 7.38
CA ARG A 187 -1.28 -8.53 8.44
C ARG A 187 -1.86 -8.92 9.80
N SER A 188 -3.17 -9.16 9.88
CA SER A 188 -3.83 -9.60 11.11
C SER A 188 -3.26 -10.91 11.64
N LEU A 189 -3.01 -11.89 10.76
CA LEU A 189 -2.37 -13.15 11.15
C LEU A 189 -0.96 -12.95 11.72
N LEU A 190 -0.14 -12.12 11.07
CA LEU A 190 1.22 -11.83 11.55
C LEU A 190 1.19 -11.08 12.89
N VAL A 191 0.44 -9.98 12.97
CA VAL A 191 0.33 -9.13 14.17
C VAL A 191 -0.16 -9.92 15.37
N THR A 192 -1.19 -10.76 15.19
CA THR A 192 -1.77 -11.54 16.29
C THR A 192 -0.87 -12.65 16.82
N GLN A 193 0.28 -12.90 16.17
CA GLN A 193 1.26 -13.90 16.57
C GLN A 193 2.64 -13.29 16.90
N LEU A 194 2.83 -11.97 16.79
CA LEU A 194 4.15 -11.32 16.96
C LEU A 194 4.84 -11.68 18.29
N ASP A 195 4.07 -11.73 19.37
CA ASP A 195 4.60 -11.99 20.70
C ASP A 195 4.80 -13.48 21.00
N SER A 196 4.16 -14.38 20.24
CA SER A 196 4.25 -15.84 20.42
C SER A 196 5.25 -16.53 19.48
N LEU A 197 5.62 -15.89 18.38
CA LEU A 197 6.50 -16.49 17.38
C LEU A 197 7.94 -16.65 17.88
N PRO A 198 8.63 -17.74 17.49
CA PRO A 198 10.02 -17.96 17.85
C PRO A 198 10.91 -16.87 17.26
N LYS A 199 11.86 -16.39 18.08
CA LYS A 199 12.85 -15.38 17.70
C LYS A 199 14.22 -16.04 17.60
N ASN A 200 15.03 -15.63 16.63
CA ASN A 200 16.41 -16.08 16.50
C ASN A 200 17.31 -15.48 17.61
N ALA A 201 18.60 -15.82 17.62
CA ALA A 201 19.56 -15.31 18.62
C ALA A 201 19.70 -13.78 18.64
N LEU A 202 19.28 -13.08 17.59
CA LEU A 202 19.26 -11.62 17.49
C LEU A 202 17.88 -11.02 17.87
N GLY A 203 16.95 -11.83 18.37
CA GLY A 203 15.60 -11.40 18.73
C GLY A 203 14.65 -11.17 17.55
N LYS A 204 15.02 -11.59 16.32
CA LYS A 204 14.22 -11.37 15.12
C LYS A 204 13.34 -12.56 14.76
N ILE A 205 12.17 -12.27 14.22
CA ILE A 205 11.24 -13.24 13.63
C ILE A 205 11.56 -13.35 12.13
N THR A 206 11.50 -14.55 11.57
CA THR A 206 11.62 -14.79 10.13
C THR A 206 10.40 -15.53 9.60
N LEU A 207 9.71 -14.94 8.63
CA LEU A 207 8.58 -15.53 7.92
C LEU A 207 9.09 -16.35 6.72
N LEU A 208 8.58 -17.58 6.55
CA LEU A 208 8.75 -18.36 5.34
C LEU A 208 7.40 -18.51 4.63
N ASP A 209 7.32 -18.06 3.38
CA ASP A 209 6.20 -18.35 2.48
C ASP A 209 6.66 -19.30 1.36
N PRO A 210 6.35 -20.61 1.44
CA PRO A 210 6.80 -21.60 0.45
C PRO A 210 6.04 -21.52 -0.89
N PHE A 211 5.01 -20.68 -0.98
CA PHE A 211 4.18 -20.47 -2.17
C PHE A 211 3.92 -18.96 -2.36
N ALA A 212 5.01 -18.19 -2.44
CA ALA A 212 4.98 -16.74 -2.32
C ALA A 212 4.09 -16.05 -3.35
N GLY A 213 3.91 -16.62 -4.55
CA GLY A 213 3.16 -16.03 -5.64
C GLY A 213 3.60 -14.60 -5.91
N SER A 214 2.66 -13.65 -5.81
CA SER A 214 2.96 -12.22 -5.97
C SER A 214 3.42 -11.49 -4.70
N GLY A 215 3.75 -12.23 -3.63
CA GLY A 215 4.53 -11.74 -2.50
C GLY A 215 3.75 -11.02 -1.41
N THR A 216 2.44 -11.25 -1.29
CA THR A 216 1.60 -10.51 -0.31
C THR A 216 2.11 -10.66 1.12
N ALA A 217 2.49 -11.88 1.52
CA ALA A 217 2.99 -12.12 2.87
C ALA A 217 4.35 -11.46 3.12
N LEU A 218 5.25 -11.50 2.12
CA LEU A 218 6.58 -10.87 2.23
C LEU A 218 6.48 -9.34 2.32
N ILE A 219 5.56 -8.72 1.57
CA ILE A 219 5.34 -7.26 1.63
C ILE A 219 4.78 -6.85 3.00
N GLU A 220 3.79 -7.57 3.52
CA GLU A 220 3.25 -7.28 4.85
C GLU A 220 4.30 -7.50 5.95
N ALA A 221 5.11 -8.56 5.85
CA ALA A 221 6.24 -8.80 6.75
C ALA A 221 7.26 -7.66 6.71
N ALA A 222 7.65 -7.21 5.51
CA ALA A 222 8.57 -6.09 5.34
C ALA A 222 8.03 -4.80 5.97
N LEU A 223 6.74 -4.50 5.80
CA LEU A 223 6.07 -3.35 6.43
C LEU A 223 5.95 -3.46 7.95
N LEU A 224 6.08 -4.67 8.52
CA LEU A 224 6.10 -4.94 9.96
C LEU A 224 7.54 -5.04 10.51
N GLY A 225 8.57 -4.90 9.67
CA GLY A 225 9.97 -5.11 10.08
C GLY A 225 10.33 -6.57 10.37
N ILE A 226 9.58 -7.52 9.83
CA ILE A 226 9.81 -8.96 9.95
C ILE A 226 10.67 -9.42 8.77
N ASP A 227 11.75 -10.16 9.03
CA ASP A 227 12.57 -10.76 7.98
C ASP A 227 11.72 -11.82 7.24
N ALA A 228 11.82 -11.93 5.92
CA ALA A 228 10.99 -12.86 5.17
C ALA A 228 11.71 -13.55 4.00
N VAL A 229 11.40 -14.82 3.78
CA VAL A 229 11.87 -15.63 2.66
C VAL A 229 10.66 -16.17 1.91
N GLY A 230 10.61 -15.93 0.61
CA GLY A 230 9.57 -16.47 -0.27
C GLY A 230 10.14 -17.45 -1.28
N VAL A 231 9.47 -18.58 -1.46
CA VAL A 231 9.78 -19.56 -2.51
C VAL A 231 8.58 -19.68 -3.44
N ASP A 232 8.82 -19.74 -4.74
CA ASP A 232 7.81 -20.07 -5.73
C ASP A 232 8.47 -20.80 -6.90
N ILE A 233 7.73 -21.70 -7.56
CA ILE A 233 8.20 -22.39 -8.76
C ILE A 233 8.15 -21.49 -10.00
N ASP A 234 7.24 -20.51 -10.00
CA ASP A 234 7.11 -19.55 -11.09
C ASP A 234 8.10 -18.40 -10.94
N LYS A 235 9.06 -18.35 -11.87
CA LYS A 235 10.07 -17.28 -11.92
C LYS A 235 9.44 -15.90 -12.10
N LEU A 236 8.29 -15.79 -12.77
CA LEU A 236 7.60 -14.51 -12.93
C LEU A 236 7.00 -14.04 -11.60
N SER A 237 6.35 -14.93 -10.84
CA SER A 237 5.92 -14.68 -9.46
C SER A 237 7.06 -14.15 -8.58
N CYS A 238 8.22 -14.83 -8.57
CA CYS A 238 9.39 -14.36 -7.82
C CYS A 238 9.85 -12.95 -8.27
N ALA A 239 9.90 -12.71 -9.58
CA ALA A 239 10.32 -11.40 -10.12
C ALA A 239 9.33 -10.27 -9.78
N ILE A 240 8.02 -10.55 -9.83
CA ILE A 240 6.98 -9.61 -9.40
C ILE A 240 7.13 -9.30 -7.92
N THR A 241 7.31 -10.33 -7.09
CA THR A 241 7.50 -10.20 -5.65
C THR A 241 8.72 -9.35 -5.32
N GLN A 242 9.87 -9.64 -5.94
CA GLN A 242 11.08 -8.86 -5.75
C GLN A 242 10.89 -7.40 -6.16
N ALA A 243 10.30 -7.13 -7.33
CA ALA A 243 10.04 -5.76 -7.79
C ALA A 243 9.13 -4.97 -6.83
N LYS A 244 8.13 -5.63 -6.21
CA LYS A 244 7.28 -4.99 -5.19
C LYS A 244 8.05 -4.68 -3.91
N ILE A 245 8.95 -5.58 -3.49
CA ILE A 245 9.81 -5.36 -2.32
C ILE A 245 10.76 -4.20 -2.58
N ASP A 246 11.42 -4.15 -3.73
CA ASP A 246 12.32 -3.04 -4.08
C ASP A 246 11.57 -1.71 -4.09
N ALA A 247 10.34 -1.70 -4.61
CA ALA A 247 9.48 -0.51 -4.66
C ALA A 247 9.19 0.10 -3.28
N LEU A 248 9.36 -0.65 -2.17
CA LEU A 248 9.27 -0.10 -0.81
C LEU A 248 10.46 0.79 -0.44
N THR A 249 11.60 0.62 -1.12
CA THR A 249 12.86 1.32 -0.83
C THR A 249 13.27 2.34 -1.90
N ILE A 250 12.77 2.21 -3.12
CA ILE A 250 13.09 3.14 -4.21
C ILE A 250 12.34 4.46 -3.98
N GLY A 251 13.08 5.58 -4.00
CA GLY A 251 12.48 6.91 -3.90
C GLY A 251 11.65 7.28 -5.13
N ALA A 252 10.55 8.02 -4.94
CA ALA A 252 9.68 8.44 -6.05
C ALA A 252 10.43 9.27 -7.12
N GLU A 253 11.42 10.07 -6.70
CA GLU A 253 12.28 10.84 -7.60
C GLU A 253 13.17 9.93 -8.45
N GLU A 254 13.71 8.87 -7.87
CA GLU A 254 14.52 7.89 -8.58
C GLU A 254 13.70 7.17 -9.66
N VAL A 255 12.46 6.76 -9.35
CA VAL A 255 11.54 6.19 -10.34
C VAL A 255 11.27 7.20 -11.47
N THR A 256 11.03 8.46 -11.12
CA THR A 256 10.76 9.52 -12.11
C THR A 256 11.95 9.75 -13.03
N GLN A 257 13.16 9.81 -12.48
CA GLN A 257 14.40 9.92 -13.24
C GLN A 257 14.62 8.71 -14.15
N ALA A 258 14.40 7.49 -13.63
CA ALA A 258 14.52 6.27 -14.42
C ALA A 258 13.55 6.26 -15.62
N VAL A 259 12.29 6.65 -15.41
CA VAL A 259 11.30 6.78 -16.49
C VAL A 259 11.72 7.82 -17.53
N ASN A 260 12.22 8.98 -17.10
CA ASN A 260 12.71 10.03 -18.00
C ASN A 260 13.93 9.56 -18.81
N ASN A 261 14.85 8.82 -18.18
CA ASN A 261 16.02 8.25 -18.84
C ASN A 261 15.61 7.22 -19.90
N VAL A 262 14.66 6.31 -19.58
CA VAL A 262 14.07 5.41 -20.59
C VAL A 262 13.47 6.23 -21.74
N GLY A 263 12.74 7.31 -21.45
CA GLY A 263 12.18 8.20 -22.47
C GLY A 263 13.22 8.77 -23.44
N LYS A 264 14.38 9.20 -22.93
CA LYS A 264 15.51 9.69 -23.75
C LYS A 264 16.15 8.58 -24.57
N LEU A 265 16.44 7.45 -23.93
CA LEU A 265 17.03 6.26 -24.58
C LEU A 265 16.12 5.69 -25.69
N LEU A 266 14.81 5.86 -25.57
CA LEU A 266 13.85 5.52 -26.62
C LEU A 266 13.89 6.47 -27.83
N THR A 267 14.54 7.63 -27.75
CA THR A 267 14.73 8.53 -28.90
C THR A 267 16.09 8.34 -29.57
N GLU A 268 17.06 7.83 -28.84
CA GLU A 268 18.42 7.57 -29.32
C GLU A 268 18.50 6.24 -30.09
N HIS A 269 19.44 6.15 -31.04
CA HIS A 269 19.81 4.87 -31.66
C HIS A 269 20.78 4.13 -30.74
N LEU A 270 20.23 3.26 -29.89
CA LEU A 270 21.05 2.33 -29.10
C LEU A 270 21.59 1.21 -30.00
N PRO A 271 22.84 0.75 -29.79
CA PRO A 271 23.41 -0.36 -30.53
C PRO A 271 22.55 -1.63 -30.38
N GLU A 272 22.39 -2.38 -31.47
CA GLU A 272 21.52 -3.56 -31.50
C GLU A 272 22.03 -4.66 -30.56
N GLN A 273 21.31 -4.88 -29.46
CA GLN A 273 21.33 -6.14 -28.72
C GLN A 273 20.34 -7.14 -29.33
N SER A 274 20.36 -8.39 -28.84
CA SER A 274 19.47 -9.47 -29.27
C SER A 274 18.00 -9.02 -29.38
N CYS A 275 17.43 -9.13 -30.58
CA CYS A 275 16.04 -8.80 -30.85
C CYS A 275 15.09 -9.74 -30.08
N TYR A 276 14.11 -9.18 -29.38
CA TYR A 276 13.02 -9.94 -28.78
C TYR A 276 12.23 -10.66 -29.85
N LYS A 277 12.00 -11.96 -29.66
CA LYS A 277 11.13 -12.78 -30.51
C LYS A 277 9.99 -13.37 -29.70
N PHE A 278 8.78 -13.34 -30.28
CA PHE A 278 7.66 -13.99 -29.63
C PHE A 278 7.88 -15.51 -29.53
N PRO A 279 7.34 -16.16 -28.48
CA PRO A 279 7.23 -17.61 -28.47
C PRO A 279 6.45 -18.11 -29.69
N ARG A 280 6.85 -19.26 -30.24
CA ARG A 280 6.24 -19.87 -31.45
C ARG A 280 4.70 -19.87 -31.44
N LYS A 281 4.08 -20.15 -30.28
CA LYS A 281 2.62 -20.16 -30.11
C LYS A 281 1.96 -18.80 -30.41
N ILE A 282 2.65 -17.70 -30.13
CA ILE A 282 2.16 -16.34 -30.41
C ILE A 282 2.48 -15.97 -31.86
N SER A 283 3.67 -16.27 -32.37
CA SER A 283 4.03 -16.03 -33.78
C SER A 283 3.06 -16.70 -34.76
N GLN A 284 2.67 -17.95 -34.48
CA GLN A 284 1.66 -18.68 -35.26
C GLN A 284 0.29 -17.98 -35.31
N LYS A 285 -0.06 -17.16 -34.30
CA LYS A 285 -1.31 -16.37 -34.34
C LYS A 285 -1.21 -15.22 -35.33
N PHE A 286 -0.08 -14.51 -35.37
CA PHE A 286 0.16 -13.45 -36.35
C PHE A 286 0.18 -13.99 -37.78
N GLU A 287 0.80 -15.17 -38.00
CA GLU A 287 0.75 -15.89 -39.28
C GLU A 287 -0.70 -16.19 -39.70
N ARG A 288 -1.49 -16.78 -38.81
CA ARG A 288 -2.92 -17.09 -39.06
C ARG A 288 -3.77 -15.85 -39.34
N TRP A 289 -3.43 -14.72 -38.72
CA TRP A 289 -4.10 -13.44 -38.96
C TRP A 289 -3.62 -12.73 -40.23
N GLY A 290 -2.57 -13.23 -40.89
CA GLY A 290 -1.97 -12.58 -42.04
C GLY A 290 -1.29 -11.25 -41.70
N THR A 291 -0.75 -11.10 -40.48
CA THR A 291 -0.14 -9.85 -40.00
C THR A 291 1.33 -9.98 -39.56
N PRO A 292 2.23 -10.54 -40.39
CA PRO A 292 3.66 -10.68 -40.03
C PRO A 292 4.36 -9.33 -39.82
N GLU A 293 3.97 -8.28 -40.54
CA GLU A 293 4.49 -6.92 -40.35
C GLU A 293 4.15 -6.36 -38.95
N GLU A 294 2.95 -6.65 -38.43
CA GLU A 294 2.57 -6.26 -37.07
C GLU A 294 3.42 -7.00 -36.03
N GLN A 295 3.72 -8.28 -36.27
CA GLN A 295 4.62 -9.06 -35.41
C GLN A 295 6.01 -8.39 -35.34
N GLN A 296 6.60 -8.09 -36.49
CA GLN A 296 7.92 -7.44 -36.58
C GLN A 296 7.92 -6.07 -35.87
N PHE A 297 6.88 -5.27 -36.07
CA PHE A 297 6.73 -3.99 -35.38
C PHE A 297 6.69 -4.14 -33.85
N TYR A 298 5.94 -5.11 -33.33
CA TYR A 298 5.88 -5.35 -31.89
C TYR A 298 7.20 -5.88 -31.34
N GLU A 299 7.86 -6.80 -32.03
CA GLU A 299 9.17 -7.33 -31.65
C GLU A 299 10.22 -6.22 -31.59
N ALA A 300 10.28 -5.35 -32.61
CA ALA A 300 11.16 -4.18 -32.64
C ALA A 300 10.85 -3.21 -31.49
N THR A 301 9.57 -2.93 -31.24
CA THR A 301 9.14 -2.08 -30.13
C THR A 301 9.57 -2.65 -28.78
N ILE A 302 9.28 -3.93 -28.52
CA ILE A 302 9.62 -4.59 -27.25
C ILE A 302 11.13 -4.60 -27.04
N THR A 303 11.90 -4.90 -28.10
CA THR A 303 13.36 -4.87 -28.08
C THR A 303 13.86 -3.50 -27.63
N LYS A 304 13.34 -2.43 -28.25
CA LYS A 304 13.73 -1.06 -27.92
C LYS A 304 13.48 -0.72 -26.45
N TRP A 305 12.29 -1.01 -25.95
CA TRP A 305 11.95 -0.78 -24.54
C TRP A 305 12.81 -1.61 -23.58
N LYS A 306 12.99 -2.90 -23.88
CA LYS A 306 13.82 -3.78 -23.05
C LYS A 306 15.26 -3.26 -22.98
N ASN A 307 15.84 -2.89 -24.12
CA ASN A 307 17.19 -2.35 -24.18
C ASN A 307 17.29 -1.04 -23.40
N SER A 308 16.34 -0.10 -23.57
CA SER A 308 16.35 1.16 -22.80
C SER A 308 16.28 0.95 -21.29
N ILE A 309 15.51 -0.06 -20.84
CA ILE A 309 15.44 -0.42 -19.42
C ILE A 309 16.78 -1.03 -18.98
N GLU A 310 17.37 -1.96 -19.72
CA GLU A 310 18.64 -2.60 -19.35
C GLU A 310 19.82 -1.64 -19.21
N HIS A 311 19.77 -0.47 -19.86
CA HIS A 311 20.79 0.58 -19.74
C HIS A 311 20.63 1.48 -18.51
N LEU A 312 19.58 1.29 -17.70
CA LEU A 312 19.45 2.05 -16.45
C LEU A 312 20.52 1.61 -15.43
N PRO A 313 21.06 2.55 -14.64
CA PRO A 313 22.20 2.29 -13.77
C PRO A 313 21.88 1.36 -12.60
N HIS A 314 20.66 1.44 -12.05
CA HIS A 314 20.28 0.72 -10.84
C HIS A 314 19.48 -0.54 -11.15
N GLU A 315 19.90 -1.68 -10.60
CA GLU A 315 19.23 -2.97 -10.81
C GLU A 315 17.76 -2.96 -10.33
N THR A 316 17.49 -2.29 -9.20
CA THR A 316 16.16 -2.14 -8.60
C THR A 316 15.18 -1.44 -9.56
N THR A 317 15.61 -0.32 -10.16
CA THR A 317 14.77 0.40 -11.14
C THR A 317 14.62 -0.37 -12.46
N ARG A 318 15.67 -1.09 -12.91
CA ARG A 318 15.58 -2.01 -14.05
C ARG A 318 14.51 -3.08 -13.83
N ARG A 319 14.53 -3.73 -12.67
CA ARG A 319 13.58 -4.78 -12.30
C ARG A 319 12.16 -4.23 -12.22
N LEU A 320 11.98 -3.11 -11.53
CA LEU A 320 10.69 -2.43 -11.38
C LEU A 320 10.08 -2.09 -12.76
N LEU A 321 10.83 -1.39 -13.61
CA LEU A 321 10.35 -0.98 -14.93
C LEU A 321 10.19 -2.16 -15.89
N GLY A 322 11.02 -3.21 -15.75
CA GLY A 322 10.86 -4.47 -16.47
C GLY A 322 9.53 -5.17 -16.15
N ILE A 323 9.14 -5.23 -14.87
CA ILE A 323 7.84 -5.77 -14.45
C ILE A 323 6.69 -4.89 -14.94
N CYS A 324 6.82 -3.56 -14.89
CA CYS A 324 5.84 -2.63 -15.45
C CYS A 324 5.66 -2.83 -16.97
N LEU A 325 6.75 -3.05 -17.71
CA LEU A 325 6.70 -3.38 -19.13
C LEU A 325 5.99 -4.72 -19.36
N SER A 326 6.33 -5.76 -18.59
CA SER A 326 5.67 -7.07 -18.65
C SER A 326 4.15 -6.96 -18.45
N ASP A 327 3.72 -6.20 -17.46
CA ASP A 327 2.30 -5.98 -17.16
C ASP A 327 1.60 -5.17 -18.28
N ALA A 328 2.25 -4.13 -18.81
CA ALA A 328 1.74 -3.35 -19.93
C ALA A 328 1.56 -4.19 -21.20
N LEU A 329 2.54 -5.04 -21.53
CA LEU A 329 2.47 -5.98 -22.66
C LEU A 329 1.35 -7.00 -22.43
N THR A 330 1.26 -7.57 -21.22
CA THR A 330 0.21 -8.53 -20.87
C THR A 330 -1.18 -7.93 -21.08
N ARG A 331 -1.44 -6.72 -20.58
CA ARG A 331 -2.73 -6.04 -20.81
C ARG A 331 -3.03 -5.83 -22.30
N LYS A 332 -2.04 -5.34 -23.05
CA LYS A 332 -2.19 -5.04 -24.48
C LYS A 332 -2.48 -6.30 -25.30
N PHE A 333 -1.73 -7.39 -25.05
CA PHE A 333 -1.92 -8.65 -25.77
C PHE A 333 -3.14 -9.41 -25.30
N VAL A 334 -3.48 -9.43 -24.01
CA VAL A 334 -4.72 -10.05 -23.51
C VAL A 334 -5.95 -9.45 -24.18
N ILE A 335 -6.06 -8.12 -24.20
CA ILE A 335 -7.22 -7.43 -24.81
C ILE A 335 -7.33 -7.76 -26.30
N ARG A 336 -6.20 -7.81 -27.02
CA ARG A 336 -6.20 -8.06 -28.47
C ARG A 336 -6.36 -9.54 -28.84
N MET A 337 -5.77 -10.46 -28.06
CA MET A 337 -5.70 -11.88 -28.37
C MET A 337 -6.90 -12.68 -27.85
N LEU A 338 -7.58 -12.20 -26.80
CA LEU A 338 -8.74 -12.88 -26.22
C LEU A 338 -10.07 -12.30 -26.69
N GLY A 339 -10.07 -11.32 -27.61
CA GLY A 339 -11.30 -10.81 -28.22
C GLY A 339 -12.28 -10.17 -27.23
N THR A 340 -11.84 -9.82 -26.02
CA THR A 340 -12.66 -9.06 -25.08
C THR A 340 -12.77 -7.65 -25.65
N GLY A 341 -13.84 -7.36 -26.40
CA GLY A 341 -14.06 -6.17 -27.23
C GLY A 341 -14.13 -4.82 -26.50
N VAL A 342 -13.33 -4.60 -25.47
CA VAL A 342 -13.19 -3.33 -24.76
C VAL A 342 -11.95 -2.61 -25.30
N GLY A 343 -12.15 -1.91 -26.41
CA GLY A 343 -11.22 -0.90 -26.91
C GLY A 343 -10.55 -1.24 -28.24
N ARG A 344 -11.17 -0.79 -29.35
CA ARG A 344 -10.42 -0.43 -30.56
C ARG A 344 -9.50 0.74 -30.24
N PHE A 345 -8.38 0.51 -29.55
CA PHE A 345 -7.36 1.55 -29.39
C PHE A 345 -6.61 1.70 -30.71
N ARG A 346 -6.79 2.86 -31.34
CA ARG A 346 -6.08 3.31 -32.55
C ARG A 346 -4.56 3.15 -32.37
N LYS A 347 -3.89 2.75 -33.46
CA LYS A 347 -2.48 2.36 -33.63
C LYS A 347 -1.39 3.37 -33.17
N HIS A 348 -1.70 4.42 -32.39
CA HIS A 348 -0.78 5.55 -32.12
C HIS A 348 -0.30 5.76 -30.67
N ARG A 349 -0.63 4.88 -29.71
CA ARG A 349 -0.18 5.04 -28.30
C ARG A 349 1.06 4.22 -27.96
N LEU A 350 2.18 4.56 -28.59
CA LEU A 350 3.53 4.16 -28.15
C LEU A 350 4.52 5.35 -28.19
N THR A 351 4.02 6.58 -28.22
CA THR A 351 4.86 7.79 -28.10
C THR A 351 4.94 8.26 -26.64
N PRO A 352 6.09 8.84 -26.21
CA PRO A 352 6.33 9.27 -24.83
C PRO A 352 5.25 10.18 -24.23
N CYS A 353 4.55 10.98 -25.05
CA CYS A 353 3.53 11.92 -24.60
C CYS A 353 2.17 11.32 -24.21
N SER A 354 1.95 10.01 -24.39
CA SER A 354 0.62 9.40 -24.16
C SER A 354 0.44 8.69 -22.80
N TRP A 355 1.43 8.77 -21.91
CA TRP A 355 1.39 8.23 -20.54
C TRP A 355 0.62 9.11 -19.54
N ARG A 356 -0.48 9.75 -19.95
CA ARG A 356 -1.47 10.18 -18.95
C ARG A 356 -2.18 8.92 -18.47
N ILE A 357 -1.79 8.48 -17.26
CA ILE A 357 -2.53 7.50 -16.45
C ILE A 357 -4.00 7.88 -16.54
N SER A 358 -4.80 7.04 -17.20
CA SER A 358 -6.25 7.20 -17.16
C SER A 358 -6.66 6.99 -15.71
N ARG A 359 -6.94 8.09 -15.00
CA ARG A 359 -7.77 8.07 -13.80
C ARG A 359 -9.07 7.36 -14.21
N ARG A 360 -9.30 6.18 -13.65
CA ARG A 360 -10.65 5.64 -13.55
C ARG A 360 -11.36 6.34 -12.40
#